data_AF-A0A367LVJ3-F1
#
_entry.id   AF-A0A367LVJ3-F1
#
_cell.length_a   1.000
_cell.length_b   1.000
_cell.length_c   1.000
_cell.angle_alpha   90.00
_cell.angle_beta   90.00
_cell.angle_gamma   90.00
#
_symmetry.space_group_name_H-M   'P 1'
#
loop_
_entity.id
_entity.type
_entity.pdbx_description
1 polymer ?
#
loop_
_entity_poly.entity_id
_entity_poly.type
_entity_poly.pdbx_seq_one_letter_code
_entity_poly.pdbx_strand_id
1 'polypeptide(L)' 'TVTRPDGKVLGFEVDPFRKHCLLNGLDDIGLTLQDADTIRAFEDGYRQQQPWLFR' A
#
# COMPACT_ATOMS: atom_id res chain seq x y z
N THR A 1 -0.27 22.00 -5.28
CA THR A 1 0.26 23.38 -5.22
C THR A 1 0.23 23.85 -3.78
N VAL A 2 1.11 24.78 -3.40
CA VAL A 2 1.08 25.47 -2.11
C VAL A 2 0.64 26.90 -2.35
N THR A 3 -0.43 27.35 -1.69
CA THR A 3 -0.93 28.73 -1.79
C THR A 3 -0.49 29.51 -0.56
N ARG A 4 0.26 30.59 -0.77
CA ARG A 4 0.72 31.50 0.28
C ARG A 4 -0.37 32.49 0.71
N PRO A 5 -0.28 33.11 1.90
CA PRO A 5 -1.22 34.13 2.36
C PRO A 5 -1.33 35.36 1.44
N ASP A 6 -0.27 35.66 0.69
CA ASP A 6 -0.23 36.73 -0.33
C ASP A 6 -0.86 36.32 -1.68
N GLY A 7 -1.53 35.17 -1.73
CA GLY A 7 -2.19 34.65 -2.94
C GLY A 7 -1.24 33.99 -3.94
N LYS A 8 0.07 33.97 -3.69
CA LYS A 8 1.03 33.33 -4.59
C LYS A 8 0.87 31.81 -4.56
N VAL A 9 0.69 31.20 -5.73
CA VAL A 9 0.57 29.75 -5.91
C VAL A 9 1.90 29.16 -6.37
N LEU A 10 2.38 28.12 -5.69
CA LEU A 10 3.60 27.41 -5.99
C LEU A 10 3.28 25.99 -6.45
N GLY A 11 3.75 25.64 -7.65
CA GLY A 11 3.71 24.27 -8.16
C GLY A 11 4.64 23.36 -7.37
N PHE A 12 4.22 22.12 -7.15
CA PHE A 12 5.09 21.05 -6.69
C PHE A 12 4.58 19.74 -7.27
N GLU A 13 5.50 18.80 -7.44
CA GLU A 13 5.21 17.46 -7.94
C GLU A 13 5.39 16.43 -6.83
N VAL A 14 4.60 15.37 -6.90
CA VAL A 14 4.74 14.19 -6.06
C VAL A 14 4.67 12.99 -6.98
N ASP A 15 5.60 12.05 -6.79
CA ASP A 15 5.55 10.76 -7.45
C ASP A 15 4.14 10.12 -7.31
N PRO A 16 3.55 9.57 -8.38
CA PRO A 16 2.18 9.05 -8.34
C PRO A 16 1.94 8.00 -7.25
N PHE A 17 2.89 7.11 -7.03
CA PHE A 17 2.78 6.08 -6.00
C PHE A 17 2.83 6.69 -4.61
N ARG A 18 3.80 7.58 -4.34
CA ARG A 18 3.84 8.31 -3.06
C ARG A 18 2.59 9.14 -2.81
N LYS A 19 2.03 9.77 -3.84
CA LYS A 19 0.77 10.52 -3.75
C LYS A 19 -0.38 9.58 -3.36
N HIS A 20 -0.45 8.39 -3.96
CA HIS A 20 -1.45 7.39 -3.59
C HIS A 20 -1.29 6.96 -2.12
N CYS A 21 -0.08 6.65 -1.65
CA CYS A 21 0.15 6.29 -0.25
C CYS A 21 -0.22 7.42 0.72
N LEU A 22 0.21 8.65 0.44
CA LEU A 22 -0.08 9.81 1.28
C LEU A 22 -1.58 10.14 1.36
N LEU A 23 -2.32 9.98 0.26
CA LEU A 23 -3.76 10.26 0.22
C LEU A 23 -4.59 9.17 0.91
N ASN A 24 -4.15 7.91 0.85
CA ASN A 24 -4.87 6.77 1.44
C ASN A 24 -4.34 6.35 2.82
N GLY A 25 -3.31 7.01 3.34
CA GLY A 25 -2.70 6.69 4.63
C GLY A 25 -1.96 5.35 4.64
N LEU A 26 -1.37 4.95 3.51
CA LEU A 26 -0.70 3.66 3.37
C LEU A 26 0.78 3.76 3.78
N ASP A 27 1.19 2.84 4.65
CA ASP A 27 2.58 2.50 4.92
C ASP A 27 2.90 1.11 4.32
N ASP A 28 4.11 0.60 4.56
CA ASP A 28 4.53 -0.70 4.00
C ASP A 28 3.62 -1.87 4.46
N ILE A 29 3.10 -1.79 5.69
CA ILE A 29 2.15 -2.77 6.23
C ILE A 29 0.80 -2.61 5.52
N GLY A 30 0.29 -1.38 5.42
CA GLY A 30 -0.96 -1.06 4.76
C GLY A 30 -0.97 -1.47 3.29
N LEU A 31 0.14 -1.27 2.57
CA LEU A 31 0.33 -1.77 1.21
C LEU A 31 0.25 -3.30 1.17
N THR A 32 0.95 -3.98 2.06
CA THR A 32 0.91 -5.45 2.16
C THR A 32 -0.50 -5.97 2.45
N LEU A 33 -1.26 -5.26 3.31
CA LEU A 33 -2.62 -5.64 3.69
C LEU A 33 -3.64 -5.47 2.57
N GLN A 34 -3.35 -4.68 1.53
CA GLN A 34 -4.20 -4.62 0.33
C GLN A 34 -4.29 -5.98 -0.38
N ASP A 35 -3.24 -6.80 -0.26
CA ASP A 35 -3.17 -8.13 -0.88
C ASP A 35 -3.55 -9.26 0.09
N ALA A 36 -4.11 -8.95 1.26
CA ALA A 36 -4.35 -9.92 2.33
C ALA A 36 -5.16 -11.14 1.90
N ASP A 37 -6.17 -10.97 1.05
CA ASP A 37 -6.99 -12.08 0.57
C ASP A 37 -6.24 -12.96 -0.44
N THR A 38 -5.40 -12.37 -1.30
CA THR A 38 -4.52 -13.10 -2.22
C THR A 38 -3.48 -13.89 -1.46
N ILE A 39 -2.86 -13.28 -0.44
CA ILE A 39 -1.92 -13.93 0.47
C ILE A 39 -2.60 -15.11 1.16
N ARG A 40 -3.80 -14.92 1.72
CA ARG A 40 -4.56 -15.98 2.38
C ARG A 40 -4.90 -17.14 1.44
N ALA A 41 -5.37 -16.85 0.24
CA ALA A 41 -5.69 -17.87 -0.75
C ALA A 41 -4.46 -18.70 -1.15
N PHE A 42 -3.30 -18.05 -1.31
CA PHE A 42 -2.03 -18.73 -1.54
C PHE A 42 -1.66 -19.62 -0.35
N GLU A 43 -1.69 -19.08 0.87
CA GLU A 43 -1.33 -19.82 2.09
C GLU A 43 -2.21 -21.06 2.29
N ASP A 44 -3.52 -20.96 2.07
CA ASP A 44 -4.44 -22.07 2.25
C ASP A 44 -4.16 -23.21 1.25
N GLY A 45 -3.86 -22.87 -0.01
CA GLY A 45 -3.44 -23.86 -1.00
C GLY A 45 -2.08 -24.47 -0.65
N TYR A 46 -1.15 -23.66 -0.17
CA TYR A 46 0.19 -24.09 0.20
C TYR A 46 0.18 -25.06 1.40
N ARG A 47 -0.66 -24.78 2.42
CA ARG A 47 -0.88 -25.69 3.57
C ARG A 47 -1.42 -27.05 3.15
N GLN A 48 -2.33 -27.08 2.18
CA GLN A 48 -2.90 -28.34 1.67
C GLN A 48 -1.89 -29.16 0.86
N GLN A 49 -1.05 -28.48 0.06
CA GLN A 49 -0.06 -29.14 -0.79
C GLN A 49 1.16 -29.63 0.00
N GLN A 50 1.55 -28.90 1.05
CA GLN A 50 2.76 -29.17 1.83
C GLN A 50 2.44 -29.27 3.33
N PRO A 51 1.57 -30.22 3.75
CA PRO A 51 1.12 -30.31 5.14
C PRO A 51 2.24 -30.60 6.13
N TRP A 52 3.36 -31.18 5.66
CA TRP A 52 4.54 -31.47 6.50
C TRP A 52 5.30 -30.21 6.95
N LEU A 53 5.12 -29.05 6.30
CA LEU A 53 5.74 -27.80 6.72
C LEU A 53 5.01 -27.09 7.87
N PHE A 54 3.77 -27.49 8.14
CA PHE A 54 2.87 -26.85 9.11
C PHE A 54 2.51 -27.77 10.28
N ARG A 55 3.34 -28.79 10.52
CA ARG A 55 3.18 -29.75 11.62
C ARG A 55 3.87 -29.30 12.89
#